data_AF-A0A9P5SFE3-F1
#
_entry.id   AF-A0A9P5SFE3-F1
#
_cell.length_a   1.000
_cell.length_b   1.000
_cell.length_c   1.000
_cell.angle_alpha   90.00
_cell.angle_beta   90.00
_cell.angle_gamma   90.00
#
_symmetry.space_group_name_H-M   'P 1'
#
loop_
_entity.id
_entity.type
_entity.pdbx_description
1 polymer ?
#
loop_
_entity_poly.entity_id
_entity_poly.type
_entity_poly.pdbx_seq_one_letter_code
_entity_poly.pdbx_strand_id
1 'polypeptide(L)'
;MTDIHLTLFCVVDGETPSNAFSVETESNKTIGDLKKLIKTEMSPRFDDVAPNELTLWRVSLVGSKKGSAITIKTLDDKTELDDPRALLSEWFLESPDRNTYIIVQRPPPVLKRGREYELEDPQKLPRTSDWVKYGAKDGPVELPPVLVSMLNSGDLTPAPRNEFKQQLDNMQVGQQITLPSIGQRPKHFGEGYQKMSFFITEQMVEMWSLLSSNSDRPIRRVLSGPMGVGKSYLALFLAAKAYSEGWLLLYVSDANELAKETSGDIANEICKRFLALNKDMLTVADFEKMTYWHPTDPQDVFDCASNSILHDLLQQLETKTLLVIDEHGALFEQDTPVPKKHVILNPLMQLAAWRETSRGARVVLTGTAHAKFERQYIKSDMWHWREYVTPMSDTVFDKLLHMDAILSRAVIKDQVKEITNRVPRELVNMAEYSQ
;
A
#
# COMPACT_ATOMS: atom_id res chain seq x y z
N MET A 1 45.81 -26.61 4.73
CA MET A 1 45.25 -26.05 5.98
C MET A 1 44.03 -26.90 6.29
N THR A 2 43.91 -27.38 7.53
CA THR A 2 42.75 -28.15 7.97
C THR A 2 41.54 -27.23 8.04
N ASP A 3 40.46 -27.59 7.35
CA ASP A 3 39.18 -26.86 7.42
C ASP A 3 38.60 -27.03 8.83
N ILE A 4 38.50 -25.94 9.59
CA ILE A 4 37.96 -25.94 10.94
C ILE A 4 36.46 -25.66 10.82
N HIS A 5 35.62 -26.51 11.40
CA HIS A 5 34.19 -26.21 11.56
C HIS A 5 34.01 -25.09 12.59
N LEU A 6 33.31 -24.04 12.19
CA LEU A 6 33.00 -22.87 13.00
C LEU A 6 31.51 -22.86 13.33
N THR A 7 31.20 -22.64 14.61
CA THR A 7 29.85 -22.29 15.07
C THR A 7 29.87 -20.81 15.46
N LEU A 8 29.14 -20.00 14.70
CA LEU A 8 29.11 -18.55 14.85
C LEU A 8 27.77 -18.12 15.47
N PHE A 9 27.80 -17.26 16.49
CA PHE A 9 26.58 -16.72 17.11
C PHE A 9 26.24 -15.36 16.52
N CYS A 10 25.06 -15.27 15.89
CA CYS A 10 24.58 -14.07 15.21
C CYS A 10 23.43 -13.42 15.98
N VAL A 11 23.41 -12.09 16.08
CA VAL A 11 22.33 -11.30 16.71
C VAL A 11 21.95 -10.17 15.76
N VAL A 12 20.66 -9.88 15.61
CA VAL A 12 20.23 -8.74 14.77
C VAL A 12 20.45 -7.42 15.51
N ASP A 13 20.94 -6.39 14.80
CA ASP A 13 21.11 -5.04 15.36
C ASP A 13 19.81 -4.54 15.99
N GLY A 14 19.85 -4.14 17.27
CA GLY A 14 18.70 -3.75 18.07
C GLY A 14 18.04 -4.87 18.89
N GLU A 15 18.52 -6.11 18.81
CA GLU A 15 18.00 -7.24 19.58
C GLU A 15 18.84 -7.62 20.79
N THR A 16 18.26 -8.38 21.72
CA THR A 16 18.98 -8.90 22.88
C THR A 16 19.82 -10.12 22.50
N PRO A 17 20.98 -10.37 23.14
CA PRO A 17 21.79 -11.57 22.87
C PRO A 17 21.07 -12.89 23.20
N SER A 18 19.95 -12.83 23.94
CA SER A 18 19.03 -13.95 24.16
C SER A 18 18.39 -14.47 22.86
N ASN A 19 18.28 -13.61 21.85
CA ASN A 19 17.75 -13.94 20.51
C ASN A 19 18.86 -14.37 19.55
N ALA A 20 20.08 -14.61 20.04
CA ALA A 20 21.18 -15.07 19.20
C ALA A 20 20.83 -16.42 18.57
N PHE A 21 21.18 -16.58 17.29
CA PHE A 21 21.05 -17.83 16.56
C PHE A 21 22.45 -18.29 16.10
N SER A 22 22.63 -19.61 16.00
CA SER A 22 23.89 -20.21 15.58
C SER A 22 23.90 -20.47 14.08
N VAL A 23 25.00 -20.14 13.42
CA VAL A 23 25.28 -20.51 12.03
C VAL A 23 26.51 -21.42 12.00
N GLU A 24 26.35 -22.61 11.44
CA GLU A 24 27.44 -23.57 11.22
C GLU A 24 28.08 -23.34 9.84
N THR A 25 29.41 -23.27 9.80
CA THR A 25 30.17 -23.04 8.56
C THR A 25 31.59 -23.60 8.68
N GLU A 26 32.38 -23.49 7.61
CA GLU A 26 33.80 -23.90 7.57
C GLU A 26 34.70 -22.66 7.50
N SER A 27 35.89 -22.72 8.11
CA SER A 27 36.85 -21.61 8.13
C SER A 27 37.37 -21.20 6.74
N ASN A 28 37.26 -22.08 5.74
CA ASN A 28 37.62 -21.81 4.34
C ASN A 28 36.53 -21.07 3.53
N LYS A 29 35.35 -20.81 4.12
CA LYS A 29 34.27 -20.07 3.47
C LYS A 29 34.52 -18.57 3.57
N THR A 30 33.92 -17.83 2.65
CA THR A 30 34.07 -16.37 2.59
C THR A 30 33.05 -15.68 3.49
N ILE A 31 33.31 -14.41 3.84
CA ILE A 31 32.30 -13.54 4.46
C ILE A 31 31.03 -13.44 3.60
N GLY A 32 31.17 -13.45 2.27
CA GLY A 32 30.02 -13.47 1.36
C GLY A 32 29.15 -14.73 1.49
N ASP A 33 29.76 -15.89 1.73
CA ASP A 33 29.01 -17.14 1.96
C ASP A 33 28.31 -17.13 3.33
N LEU A 34 28.94 -16.56 4.35
CA LEU A 34 28.32 -16.37 5.65
C LEU A 34 27.07 -15.48 5.57
N LYS A 35 27.10 -14.38 4.80
CA LYS A 35 25.92 -13.52 4.58
C LYS A 35 24.75 -14.28 3.93
N LYS A 36 25.03 -15.21 3.01
CA LYS A 36 23.99 -16.07 2.40
C LYS A 36 23.40 -17.04 3.41
N LEU A 37 24.24 -17.69 4.22
CA LEU A 37 23.79 -18.63 5.26
C LEU A 37 22.90 -17.93 6.29
N ILE A 38 23.30 -16.75 6.77
CA ILE A 38 22.50 -15.93 7.69
C ILE A 38 21.13 -15.61 7.09
N LYS A 39 21.07 -15.22 5.81
CA LYS A 39 19.79 -14.94 5.15
C LYS A 39 18.90 -16.18 5.08
N THR A 40 19.48 -17.35 4.77
CA THR A 40 18.74 -18.61 4.68
C THR A 40 18.17 -19.03 6.04
N GLU A 41 18.97 -18.97 7.11
CA GLU A 41 18.52 -19.32 8.47
C GLU A 41 17.43 -18.37 8.99
N MET A 42 17.48 -17.09 8.61
CA MET A 42 16.54 -16.07 9.04
C MET A 42 15.39 -15.83 8.05
N SER A 43 15.16 -16.72 7.10
CA SER A 43 13.99 -16.62 6.22
C SER A 43 12.69 -16.86 7.02
N PRO A 44 11.63 -16.06 6.84
CA PRO A 44 11.44 -15.04 5.79
C PRO A 44 11.90 -13.62 6.16
N ARG A 45 12.48 -13.42 7.35
CA ARG A 45 12.75 -12.11 7.94
C ARG A 45 13.78 -11.25 7.17
N PHE A 46 14.66 -11.87 6.39
CA PHE A 46 15.64 -11.18 5.52
C PHE A 46 15.39 -11.39 4.02
N ASP A 47 14.20 -11.83 3.62
CA ASP A 47 13.90 -12.11 2.21
C ASP A 47 13.99 -10.86 1.33
N ASP A 48 13.68 -9.69 1.89
CA ASP A 48 13.65 -8.37 1.27
C ASP A 48 15.03 -7.69 1.14
N VAL A 49 16.09 -8.23 1.77
CA VAL A 49 17.45 -7.68 1.74
C VAL A 49 18.36 -8.61 0.94
N ALA A 50 19.14 -8.10 -0.01
CA ALA A 50 20.10 -8.94 -0.72
C ALA A 50 21.24 -9.34 0.24
N PRO A 51 21.81 -10.57 0.15
CA PRO A 51 22.85 -11.01 1.08
C PRO A 51 24.04 -10.04 1.17
N ASN A 52 24.43 -9.43 0.06
CA ASN A 52 25.52 -8.46 -0.02
C ASN A 52 25.19 -7.10 0.61
N GLU A 53 23.93 -6.81 0.90
CA GLU A 53 23.49 -5.56 1.55
C GLU A 53 23.48 -5.66 3.08
N LEU A 54 23.63 -6.87 3.65
CA LEU A 54 23.82 -7.06 5.08
C LEU A 54 25.22 -6.59 5.49
N THR A 55 25.31 -5.77 6.53
CA THR A 55 26.57 -5.43 7.19
C THR A 55 26.75 -6.34 8.39
N LEU A 56 27.91 -7.01 8.48
CA LEU A 56 28.23 -7.91 9.58
C LEU A 56 29.31 -7.28 10.45
N TRP A 57 29.11 -7.29 11.76
CA TRP A 57 30.07 -6.75 12.72
C TRP A 57 30.50 -7.83 13.69
N ARG A 58 31.80 -8.09 13.80
CA ARG A 58 32.35 -8.89 14.88
C ARG A 58 32.48 -8.03 16.14
N VAL A 59 31.94 -8.52 17.25
CA VAL A 59 31.98 -7.83 18.55
C VAL A 59 32.32 -8.81 19.66
N SER A 60 33.01 -8.32 20.69
CA SER A 60 33.27 -9.07 21.92
C SER A 60 32.45 -8.47 23.06
N LEU A 61 31.47 -9.21 23.57
CA LEU A 61 30.56 -8.74 24.60
C LEU A 61 30.99 -9.30 25.97
N VAL A 62 32.06 -8.74 26.53
CA VAL A 62 32.51 -9.08 27.89
C VAL A 62 31.72 -8.23 28.89
N GLY A 63 30.82 -8.86 29.66
CA GLY A 63 30.13 -8.21 30.78
C GLY A 63 28.86 -7.42 30.44
N SER A 64 28.29 -7.58 29.24
CA SER A 64 26.98 -7.00 28.90
C SER A 64 25.89 -7.48 29.86
N LYS A 65 25.13 -6.56 30.47
CA LYS A 65 24.01 -6.90 31.36
C LYS A 65 23.03 -7.80 30.60
N LYS A 66 22.77 -9.00 31.13
CA LYS A 66 21.80 -9.94 30.56
C LYS A 66 20.45 -9.23 30.37
N GLY A 67 19.98 -9.15 29.13
CA GLY A 67 18.62 -8.72 28.79
C GLY A 67 18.44 -7.36 28.09
N SER A 68 19.50 -6.56 27.86
CA SER A 68 19.38 -5.33 27.06
C SER A 68 19.58 -5.58 25.56
N ALA A 69 18.84 -4.83 24.73
CA ALA A 69 19.07 -4.77 23.29
C ALA A 69 20.48 -4.26 22.98
N ILE A 70 21.16 -4.90 22.03
CA ILE A 70 22.49 -4.50 21.55
C ILE A 70 22.31 -3.67 20.30
N THR A 71 22.74 -2.42 20.34
CA THR A 71 22.79 -1.54 19.17
C THR A 71 24.24 -1.35 18.77
N ILE A 72 24.58 -1.57 17.50
CA ILE A 72 25.98 -1.45 17.05
C ILE A 72 26.56 -0.05 17.28
N LYS A 73 25.73 0.99 17.33
CA LYS A 73 26.12 2.38 17.60
C LYS A 73 26.65 2.60 19.03
N THR A 74 26.29 1.74 19.98
CA THR A 74 26.65 1.89 21.40
C THR A 74 27.81 0.98 21.82
N LEU A 75 28.42 0.24 20.89
CA LEU A 75 29.55 -0.64 21.13
C LEU A 75 30.85 0.03 20.69
N ASP A 76 31.81 0.09 21.62
CA ASP A 76 33.14 0.66 21.40
C ASP A 76 34.06 -0.36 20.68
N ASP A 77 34.01 -1.63 21.09
CA ASP A 77 34.82 -2.72 20.53
C ASP A 77 34.06 -3.48 19.43
N LYS A 78 34.13 -2.98 18.20
CA LYS A 78 33.52 -3.61 17.01
C LYS A 78 34.45 -3.58 15.81
N THR A 79 34.37 -4.62 15.00
CA THR A 79 35.11 -4.72 13.73
C THR A 79 34.14 -5.12 12.62
N GLU A 80 34.08 -4.32 11.57
CA GLU A 80 33.28 -4.64 10.39
C GLU A 80 33.93 -5.79 9.61
N LEU A 81 33.12 -6.75 9.18
CA LEU A 81 33.53 -7.80 8.24
C LEU A 81 33.18 -7.31 6.83
N ASP A 82 34.00 -6.39 6.34
CA ASP A 82 33.74 -5.54 5.17
C ASP A 82 34.15 -6.19 3.84
N ASP A 83 35.23 -6.98 3.81
CA ASP A 83 35.67 -7.71 2.61
C ASP A 83 34.85 -9.01 2.39
N PRO A 84 33.97 -9.07 1.37
CA PRO A 84 33.19 -10.27 1.09
C PRO A 84 34.03 -11.46 0.60
N ARG A 85 35.29 -11.23 0.19
CA ARG A 85 36.21 -12.26 -0.31
C ARG A 85 37.13 -12.80 0.77
N ALA A 86 37.26 -12.10 1.89
CA ALA A 86 38.07 -12.56 3.02
C ALA A 86 37.55 -13.92 3.52
N LEU A 87 38.48 -14.83 3.80
CA LEU A 87 38.14 -16.11 4.38
C LEU A 87 37.78 -15.93 5.85
N LEU A 88 36.87 -16.76 6.35
CA LEU A 88 36.52 -16.76 7.77
C LEU A 88 37.74 -17.06 8.65
N SER A 89 38.70 -17.84 8.17
CA SER A 89 39.98 -18.12 8.85
C SER A 89 40.84 -16.87 9.11
N GLU A 90 40.64 -15.78 8.37
CA GLU A 90 41.35 -14.52 8.60
C GLU A 90 40.85 -13.79 9.84
N TRP A 91 39.59 -14.03 10.23
CA TRP A 91 38.93 -13.39 11.35
C TRP A 91 38.74 -14.34 12.54
N PHE A 92 38.56 -15.63 12.26
CA PHE A 92 38.30 -16.71 13.21
C PHE A 92 39.39 -17.78 13.06
N LEU A 93 40.57 -17.49 13.63
CA LEU A 93 41.72 -18.40 13.64
C LEU A 93 41.44 -19.71 14.41
N GLU A 94 40.52 -19.64 15.37
CA GLU A 94 39.99 -20.75 16.16
C GLU A 94 38.47 -20.57 16.32
N SER A 95 37.76 -21.60 16.81
CA SER A 95 36.33 -21.47 17.13
C SER A 95 36.12 -20.32 18.12
N PRO A 96 35.28 -19.32 17.80
CA PRO A 96 35.08 -18.17 18.65
C PRO A 96 34.56 -18.56 20.03
N ASP A 97 34.96 -17.80 21.05
CA ASP A 97 34.47 -18.01 22.41
C ASP A 97 32.98 -17.62 22.55
N ARG A 98 32.37 -17.95 23.70
CA ARG A 98 30.95 -17.65 23.98
C ARG A 98 30.62 -16.16 24.08
N ASN A 99 31.63 -15.30 24.08
CA ASN A 99 31.46 -13.85 24.21
C ASN A 99 31.62 -13.14 22.86
N THR A 100 32.01 -13.86 21.81
CA THR A 100 32.13 -13.32 20.45
C THR A 100 30.81 -13.47 19.72
N TYR A 101 30.26 -12.34 19.24
CA TYR A 101 29.03 -12.29 18.46
C TYR A 101 29.28 -11.65 17.10
N ILE A 102 28.42 -12.00 16.15
CA ILE A 102 28.29 -11.29 14.88
C ILE A 102 26.96 -10.52 14.91
N ILE A 103 27.04 -9.19 14.91
CA ILE A 103 25.86 -8.35 14.77
C ILE A 103 25.50 -8.24 13.29
N VAL A 104 24.27 -8.64 12.95
CA VAL A 104 23.70 -8.56 11.60
C VAL A 104 22.94 -7.25 11.50
N GLN A 105 23.52 -6.29 10.80
CA GLN A 105 22.91 -4.99 10.55
C GLN A 105 22.30 -4.96 9.14
N ARG A 106 21.04 -4.52 9.07
CA ARG A 106 20.36 -4.30 7.80
C ARG A 106 20.89 -3.02 7.15
N PRO A 107 20.91 -2.93 5.81
CA PRO A 107 21.28 -1.68 5.15
C PRO A 107 20.34 -0.58 5.66
N PRO A 108 20.87 0.59 6.07
CA PRO A 108 20.01 1.73 6.34
C PRO A 108 19.20 2.03 5.07
N PRO A 109 17.89 2.31 5.18
CA PRO A 109 17.10 2.68 4.01
C PRO A 109 17.81 3.80 3.26
N VAL A 110 18.02 3.61 1.96
CA VAL A 110 18.89 4.48 1.15
C VAL A 110 18.29 5.89 1.09
N LEU A 111 18.72 6.76 2.00
CA LEU A 111 18.58 8.22 1.86
C LEU A 111 19.52 8.66 0.73
N LYS A 112 18.98 9.01 -0.43
CA LYS A 112 19.73 9.76 -1.44
C LYS A 112 20.10 11.10 -0.82
N ARG A 113 21.38 11.28 -0.48
CA ARG A 113 21.97 12.54 0.00
C ARG A 113 21.58 13.69 -0.94
N GLY A 114 20.73 14.58 -0.45
CA GLY A 114 20.47 15.88 -1.07
C GLY A 114 21.76 16.70 -1.07
N ARG A 115 22.00 17.39 -2.18
CA ARG A 115 23.07 18.39 -2.30
C ARG A 115 22.80 19.50 -1.29
N GLU A 116 23.86 20.00 -0.66
CA GLU A 116 23.83 21.25 0.10
C GLU A 116 23.24 22.34 -0.79
N TYR A 117 22.10 22.89 -0.36
CA TYR A 117 21.64 24.21 -0.77
C TYR A 117 21.66 25.09 0.46
N GLU A 118 22.36 26.22 0.30
CA GLU A 118 22.43 27.30 1.26
C GLU A 118 21.02 27.76 1.66
N LEU A 119 20.93 28.14 2.93
CA LEU A 119 19.72 28.50 3.66
C LEU A 119 18.94 29.64 2.98
N GLU A 120 17.72 29.36 2.56
CA GLU A 120 16.62 30.31 2.63
C GLU A 120 15.42 29.65 3.32
N ASP A 121 14.99 30.29 4.41
CA ASP A 121 14.08 29.85 5.48
C ASP A 121 12.64 29.54 5.00
N PRO A 122 12.16 28.29 5.16
CA PRO A 122 10.74 28.00 5.21
C PRO A 122 10.40 27.38 6.58
N GLN A 123 9.84 28.21 7.46
CA GLN A 123 8.95 27.85 8.58
C GLN A 123 9.21 26.48 9.22
N LYS A 124 10.00 26.49 10.28
CA LYS A 124 10.25 25.39 11.22
C LYS A 124 9.02 24.48 11.44
N LEU A 125 9.00 23.33 10.78
CA LEU A 125 8.23 22.17 11.23
C LEU A 125 8.71 21.81 12.66
N PRO A 126 7.81 21.64 13.65
CA PRO A 126 8.21 21.34 15.02
C PRO A 126 9.01 20.03 15.10
N ARG A 127 10.07 20.03 15.92
CA ARG A 127 10.75 18.78 16.31
C ARG A 127 9.72 17.87 16.99
N THR A 128 9.64 16.61 16.57
CA THR A 128 8.68 15.58 17.05
C THR A 128 8.93 15.11 18.50
N SER A 129 9.67 15.85 19.33
CA SER A 129 9.84 15.55 20.75
C SER A 129 8.60 15.84 21.60
N ASP A 130 7.62 16.55 21.03
CA ASP A 130 6.39 16.97 21.71
C ASP A 130 5.19 16.22 21.11
N TRP A 131 5.08 14.93 21.40
CA TRP A 131 3.90 14.15 20.99
C TRP A 131 2.64 14.76 21.64
N VAL A 132 1.56 14.83 20.87
CA VAL A 132 0.33 15.50 21.27
C VAL A 132 -0.76 14.46 21.48
N LYS A 133 -1.59 14.66 22.49
CA LYS A 133 -2.76 13.81 22.75
C LYS A 133 -3.79 13.94 21.64
N TYR A 134 -4.25 12.81 21.14
CA TYR A 134 -5.33 12.67 20.19
C TYR A 134 -6.38 11.69 20.72
N GLY A 135 -7.66 11.94 20.43
CA GLY A 135 -8.75 11.04 20.81
C GLY A 135 -8.96 9.99 19.73
N ALA A 136 -8.42 8.78 19.91
CA ALA A 136 -8.77 7.62 19.08
C ALA A 136 -10.17 7.11 19.44
N LYS A 137 -10.69 6.16 18.65
CA LYS A 137 -12.03 5.60 18.83
C LYS A 137 -12.28 5.03 20.22
N ASP A 138 -11.29 4.38 20.81
CA ASP A 138 -11.37 3.63 22.06
C ASP A 138 -10.59 4.27 23.23
N GLY A 139 -9.93 5.42 23.01
CA GLY A 139 -9.23 6.13 24.07
C GLY A 139 -8.25 7.20 23.57
N PRO A 140 -7.62 7.95 24.49
CA PRO A 140 -6.57 8.90 24.14
C PRO A 140 -5.26 8.17 23.77
N VAL A 141 -4.54 8.69 22.78
CA VAL A 141 -3.22 8.23 22.34
C VAL A 141 -2.30 9.43 22.11
N GLU A 142 -1.00 9.28 22.33
CA GLU A 142 -0.02 10.31 21.98
C GLU A 142 0.48 10.07 20.55
N LEU A 143 0.53 11.12 19.73
CA LEU A 143 0.96 11.05 18.33
C LEU A 143 1.91 12.18 17.95
N PRO A 144 2.79 11.95 16.96
CA PRO A 144 3.55 13.02 16.34
C PRO A 144 2.65 14.16 15.84
N PRO A 145 3.01 15.44 16.05
CA PRO A 145 2.19 16.59 15.65
C PRO A 145 1.77 16.58 14.18
N VAL A 146 2.61 16.05 13.30
CA VAL A 146 2.34 15.97 11.86
C VAL A 146 1.17 15.04 11.51
N LEU A 147 1.00 13.93 12.25
CA LEU A 147 -0.16 13.05 12.08
C LEU A 147 -1.43 13.69 12.65
N VAL A 148 -1.33 14.37 13.80
CA VAL A 148 -2.47 15.09 14.39
C VAL A 148 -2.96 16.20 13.47
N SER A 149 -2.04 16.95 12.87
CA SER A 149 -2.35 17.98 11.87
C SER A 149 -3.09 17.38 10.66
N MET A 150 -2.64 16.22 10.18
CA MET A 150 -3.28 15.51 9.07
C MET A 150 -4.69 14.99 9.42
N LEU A 151 -4.87 14.41 10.61
CA LEU A 151 -6.18 13.93 11.11
C LEU A 151 -7.22 15.04 11.25
N ASN A 152 -6.75 16.23 11.62
CA ASN A 152 -7.58 17.43 11.79
C ASN A 152 -7.75 18.23 10.50
N SER A 153 -7.06 17.86 9.42
CA SER A 153 -7.23 18.49 8.10
C SER A 153 -8.66 18.26 7.56
N GLY A 154 -9.18 19.26 6.86
CA GLY A 154 -10.41 19.16 6.07
C GLY A 154 -10.19 18.50 4.70
N ASP A 155 -8.93 18.32 4.29
CA ASP A 155 -8.58 17.76 2.99
C ASP A 155 -9.06 16.32 2.85
N LEU A 156 -9.65 16.00 1.70
CA LEU A 156 -10.16 14.66 1.37
C LEU A 156 -11.17 14.12 2.40
N THR A 157 -11.78 14.99 3.22
CA THR A 157 -12.73 14.55 4.23
C THR A 157 -14.00 14.02 3.55
N PRO A 158 -14.37 12.75 3.81
CA PRO A 158 -15.63 12.20 3.31
C PRO A 158 -16.82 12.76 4.09
N ALA A 159 -18.00 12.67 3.50
CA ALA A 159 -19.26 12.82 4.20
C ALA A 159 -19.42 11.72 5.28
N PRO A 160 -20.29 11.91 6.29
CA PRO A 160 -20.54 10.92 7.32
C PRO A 160 -20.96 9.55 6.76
N ARG A 161 -20.45 8.45 7.33
CA ARG A 161 -20.76 7.07 6.89
C ARG A 161 -22.27 6.78 6.83
N ASN A 162 -23.04 7.34 7.75
CA ASN A 162 -24.49 7.14 7.80
C ASN A 162 -25.22 7.69 6.57
N GLU A 163 -24.70 8.76 5.94
CA GLU A 163 -25.29 9.28 4.68
C GLU A 163 -25.08 8.29 3.54
N PHE A 164 -23.91 7.67 3.45
CA PHE A 164 -23.67 6.59 2.49
C PHE A 164 -24.57 5.40 2.76
N LYS A 165 -24.71 5.00 4.04
CA LYS A 165 -25.55 3.88 4.44
C LYS A 165 -27.01 4.09 4.01
N GLN A 166 -27.56 5.28 4.23
CA GLN A 166 -28.92 5.63 3.79
C GLN A 166 -29.12 5.52 2.26
N GLN A 167 -28.09 5.82 1.46
CA GLN A 167 -28.14 5.75 0.01
C GLN A 167 -27.88 4.35 -0.55
N LEU A 168 -27.06 3.55 0.14
CA LEU A 168 -26.51 2.29 -0.36
C LEU A 168 -27.10 1.03 0.30
N ASP A 169 -27.90 1.17 1.34
CA ASP A 169 -28.69 0.07 1.91
C ASP A 169 -29.84 -0.29 0.97
N ASN A 170 -30.07 -1.59 0.77
CA ASN A 170 -31.16 -2.15 -0.04
C ASN A 170 -31.18 -1.70 -1.52
N MET A 171 -30.05 -1.28 -2.06
CA MET A 171 -29.89 -0.83 -3.45
C MET A 171 -30.35 -1.89 -4.47
N GLN A 172 -31.00 -1.43 -5.55
CA GLN A 172 -31.50 -2.30 -6.62
C GLN A 172 -30.80 -2.03 -7.95
N VAL A 173 -30.66 -3.05 -8.78
CA VAL A 173 -30.11 -2.90 -10.13
C VAL A 173 -30.95 -1.91 -10.94
N GLY A 174 -30.27 -0.97 -11.60
CA GLY A 174 -30.85 0.13 -12.34
C GLY A 174 -31.51 1.21 -11.48
N GLN A 175 -31.27 1.25 -10.17
CA GLN A 175 -31.60 2.41 -9.35
C GLN A 175 -30.63 3.55 -9.66
N GLN A 176 -31.15 4.76 -9.89
CA GLN A 176 -30.33 5.98 -9.98
C GLN A 176 -29.93 6.41 -8.57
N ILE A 177 -28.65 6.68 -8.35
CA ILE A 177 -28.12 7.14 -7.07
C ILE A 177 -27.22 8.36 -7.27
N THR A 178 -27.09 9.16 -6.22
CA THR A 178 -26.09 10.21 -6.09
C THR A 178 -25.32 9.96 -4.80
N LEU A 179 -24.03 9.66 -4.91
CA LEU A 179 -23.20 9.38 -3.73
C LEU A 179 -22.86 10.68 -2.98
N PRO A 180 -22.87 10.66 -1.64
CA PRO A 180 -22.17 11.66 -0.85
C PRO A 180 -20.68 11.71 -1.23
N SER A 181 -20.01 12.82 -0.96
CA SER A 181 -18.58 12.95 -1.27
C SER A 181 -17.76 11.99 -0.42
N ILE A 182 -16.95 11.13 -1.05
CA ILE A 182 -15.95 10.30 -0.33
C ILE A 182 -14.60 11.03 -0.16
N GLY A 183 -14.59 12.35 -0.39
CA GLY A 183 -13.39 13.19 -0.34
C GLY A 183 -12.56 13.21 -1.63
N GLN A 184 -12.85 12.30 -2.57
CA GLN A 184 -12.12 12.10 -3.82
C GLN A 184 -13.09 11.80 -4.97
N ARG A 185 -12.68 12.04 -6.22
CA ARG A 185 -13.53 11.83 -7.41
C ARG A 185 -12.72 11.23 -8.56
N PRO A 186 -13.27 10.22 -9.26
CA PRO A 186 -12.65 9.75 -10.50
C PRO A 186 -12.57 10.84 -11.57
N LYS A 187 -11.68 10.64 -12.56
CA LYS A 187 -11.62 11.49 -13.75
C LYS A 187 -12.97 11.53 -14.46
N HIS A 188 -13.34 12.71 -14.95
CA HIS A 188 -14.59 12.96 -15.65
C HIS A 188 -15.88 12.69 -14.84
N PHE A 189 -15.77 12.45 -13.52
CA PHE A 189 -16.94 12.24 -12.69
C PHE A 189 -17.74 13.53 -12.56
N GLY A 190 -19.01 13.48 -12.97
CA GLY A 190 -19.88 14.66 -12.99
C GLY A 190 -20.01 15.32 -14.35
N GLU A 191 -19.25 14.88 -15.34
CA GLU A 191 -19.36 15.37 -16.72
C GLU A 191 -20.60 14.78 -17.43
N GLY A 192 -21.13 15.52 -18.39
CA GLY A 192 -22.32 15.12 -19.14
C GLY A 192 -23.66 15.42 -18.45
N TYR A 193 -24.74 14.97 -19.09
CA TYR A 193 -26.11 15.26 -18.64
C TYR A 193 -26.48 14.56 -17.32
N GLN A 194 -25.85 13.42 -16.99
CA GLN A 194 -26.14 12.71 -15.72
C GLN A 194 -25.56 13.39 -14.48
N LYS A 195 -24.67 14.37 -14.64
CA LYS A 195 -23.98 15.06 -13.53
C LYS A 195 -23.39 14.04 -12.55
N MET A 196 -23.60 14.23 -11.25
CA MET A 196 -23.06 13.38 -10.17
C MET A 196 -23.85 12.08 -9.94
N SER A 197 -24.92 11.86 -10.71
CA SER A 197 -25.76 10.67 -10.56
C SER A 197 -25.33 9.56 -11.51
N PHE A 198 -25.52 8.31 -11.09
CA PHE A 198 -25.29 7.13 -11.92
C PHE A 198 -26.19 5.98 -11.50
N PHE A 199 -26.25 4.94 -12.32
CA PHE A 199 -27.09 3.77 -12.07
C PHE A 199 -26.31 2.62 -11.46
N ILE A 200 -26.94 1.95 -10.48
CA ILE A 200 -26.44 0.67 -9.97
C ILE A 200 -26.49 -0.37 -11.09
N THR A 201 -25.37 -1.03 -11.36
CA THR A 201 -25.29 -2.10 -12.36
C THR A 201 -25.31 -3.47 -11.70
N GLU A 202 -25.59 -4.50 -12.49
CA GLU A 202 -25.49 -5.90 -12.09
C GLU A 202 -24.07 -6.21 -11.58
N GLN A 203 -23.04 -5.79 -12.33
CA GLN A 203 -21.63 -6.01 -11.97
C GLN A 203 -21.23 -5.33 -10.65
N MET A 204 -21.82 -4.17 -10.33
CA MET A 204 -21.63 -3.52 -9.01
C MET A 204 -22.13 -4.40 -7.87
N VAL A 205 -23.35 -4.94 -7.99
CA VAL A 205 -23.96 -5.80 -6.98
C VAL A 205 -23.21 -7.12 -6.85
N GLU A 206 -22.86 -7.75 -7.97
CA GLU A 206 -22.11 -9.01 -8.02
C GLU A 206 -20.72 -8.87 -7.40
N MET A 207 -19.97 -7.82 -7.76
CA MET A 207 -18.64 -7.57 -7.21
C MET A 207 -18.70 -7.28 -5.71
N TRP A 208 -19.68 -6.49 -5.26
CA TRP A 208 -19.86 -6.25 -3.83
C TRP A 208 -20.21 -7.54 -3.07
N SER A 209 -21.08 -8.39 -3.61
CA SER A 209 -21.41 -9.70 -3.05
C SER A 209 -20.16 -10.58 -2.90
N LEU A 210 -19.31 -10.62 -3.93
CA LEU A 210 -18.03 -11.31 -3.88
C LEU A 210 -17.11 -10.75 -2.79
N LEU A 211 -16.88 -9.43 -2.73
CA LEU A 211 -15.97 -8.84 -1.76
C LEU A 211 -16.48 -8.99 -0.32
N SER A 212 -17.79 -8.86 -0.11
CA SER A 212 -18.44 -8.99 1.20
C SER A 212 -18.54 -10.45 1.68
N SER A 213 -18.37 -11.42 0.79
CA SER A 213 -18.35 -12.84 1.16
C SER A 213 -17.18 -13.17 2.10
N ASN A 214 -17.37 -14.24 2.88
CA ASN A 214 -16.28 -14.84 3.63
C ASN A 214 -15.39 -15.61 2.65
N SER A 215 -14.09 -15.56 2.89
CA SER A 215 -13.07 -16.20 2.06
C SER A 215 -11.96 -16.67 2.97
N ASP A 216 -11.35 -17.81 2.66
CA ASP A 216 -10.18 -18.32 3.40
C ASP A 216 -8.87 -17.66 2.97
N ARG A 217 -8.95 -16.75 1.98
CA ARG A 217 -7.82 -16.04 1.37
C ARG A 217 -8.20 -14.60 1.04
N PRO A 218 -7.22 -13.69 0.87
CA PRO A 218 -7.50 -12.35 0.35
C PRO A 218 -8.20 -12.42 -1.02
N ILE A 219 -9.12 -11.49 -1.29
CA ILE A 219 -9.76 -11.37 -2.60
C ILE A 219 -9.10 -10.23 -3.37
N ARG A 220 -8.60 -10.54 -4.56
CA ARG A 220 -7.93 -9.58 -5.46
C ARG A 220 -8.67 -9.50 -6.77
N ARG A 221 -8.98 -8.29 -7.22
CA ARG A 221 -9.63 -8.06 -8.52
C ARG A 221 -8.96 -6.93 -9.29
N VAL A 222 -8.75 -7.15 -10.58
CA VAL A 222 -8.35 -6.13 -11.55
C VAL A 222 -9.51 -5.92 -12.50
N LEU A 223 -10.14 -4.76 -12.41
CA LEU A 223 -11.22 -4.33 -13.30
C LEU A 223 -10.63 -3.97 -14.67
N SER A 224 -10.80 -4.84 -15.64
CA SER A 224 -10.46 -4.63 -17.05
C SER A 224 -11.68 -4.25 -17.85
N GLY A 225 -11.49 -3.67 -19.04
CA GLY A 225 -12.58 -3.46 -19.98
C GLY A 225 -12.34 -2.28 -20.89
N PRO A 226 -13.20 -2.09 -21.91
CA PRO A 226 -13.09 -0.99 -22.85
C PRO A 226 -13.06 0.38 -22.15
N MET A 227 -12.56 1.39 -22.86
CA MET A 227 -12.58 2.76 -22.36
C MET A 227 -14.03 3.21 -22.15
N GLY A 228 -14.33 3.90 -21.05
CA GLY A 228 -15.64 4.50 -20.83
C GLY A 228 -16.77 3.57 -20.35
N VAL A 229 -16.51 2.27 -20.13
CA VAL A 229 -17.53 1.31 -19.65
C VAL A 229 -17.96 1.49 -18.19
N GLY A 230 -17.29 2.36 -17.43
CA GLY A 230 -17.65 2.64 -16.03
C GLY A 230 -16.81 1.94 -14.96
N LYS A 231 -15.58 1.49 -15.29
CA LYS A 231 -14.64 0.89 -14.31
C LYS A 231 -14.43 1.76 -13.07
N SER A 232 -14.19 3.05 -13.28
CA SER A 232 -14.00 4.04 -12.22
C SER A 232 -15.24 4.26 -11.36
N TYR A 233 -16.44 4.22 -11.96
CA TYR A 233 -17.70 4.30 -11.22
C TYR A 233 -17.93 3.04 -10.39
N LEU A 234 -17.56 1.86 -10.90
CA LEU A 234 -17.56 0.61 -10.14
C LEU A 234 -16.57 0.67 -8.97
N ALA A 235 -15.35 1.16 -9.18
CA ALA A 235 -14.35 1.35 -8.13
C ALA A 235 -14.84 2.30 -7.02
N LEU A 236 -15.37 3.48 -7.40
CA LEU A 236 -15.97 4.45 -6.49
C LEU A 236 -17.12 3.84 -5.69
N PHE A 237 -18.01 3.07 -6.35
CA PHE A 237 -19.12 2.39 -5.70
C PHE A 237 -18.63 1.39 -4.63
N LEU A 238 -17.63 0.56 -4.95
CA LEU A 238 -17.09 -0.42 -4.00
C LEU A 238 -16.41 0.26 -2.80
N ALA A 239 -15.66 1.35 -3.04
CA ALA A 239 -15.10 2.17 -1.98
C ALA A 239 -16.19 2.76 -1.07
N ALA A 240 -17.26 3.31 -1.66
CA ALA A 240 -18.39 3.86 -0.92
C ALA A 240 -19.13 2.79 -0.09
N LYS A 241 -19.34 1.59 -0.64
CA LYS A 241 -19.92 0.46 0.12
C LYS A 241 -19.04 0.06 1.29
N ALA A 242 -17.75 -0.18 1.08
CA ALA A 242 -16.82 -0.51 2.16
C ALA A 242 -16.76 0.57 3.25
N TYR A 243 -16.76 1.85 2.85
CA TYR A 243 -16.82 2.97 3.78
C TYR A 243 -18.13 2.97 4.60
N SER A 244 -19.29 2.74 3.97
CA SER A 244 -20.58 2.68 4.67
C SER A 244 -20.68 1.54 5.69
N GLU A 245 -19.98 0.43 5.43
CA GLU A 245 -19.99 -0.79 6.26
C GLU A 245 -18.92 -0.78 7.36
N GLY A 246 -18.15 0.32 7.47
CA GLY A 246 -17.09 0.45 8.45
C GLY A 246 -15.93 -0.52 8.18
N TRP A 247 -15.52 -0.69 6.92
CA TRP A 247 -14.27 -1.35 6.61
C TRP A 247 -13.15 -0.33 6.60
N LEU A 248 -11.95 -0.73 7.07
CA LEU A 248 -10.76 0.10 6.85
C LEU A 248 -10.51 0.21 5.35
N LEU A 249 -10.44 1.44 4.85
CA LEU A 249 -10.43 1.74 3.42
C LEU A 249 -9.25 2.61 3.04
N LEU A 250 -8.50 2.19 2.03
CA LEU A 250 -7.65 3.09 1.24
C LEU A 250 -8.26 3.19 -0.16
N TYR A 251 -8.78 4.37 -0.51
CA TYR A 251 -9.25 4.67 -1.85
C TYR A 251 -8.39 5.76 -2.48
N VAL A 252 -7.98 5.52 -3.72
CA VAL A 252 -7.23 6.45 -4.57
C VAL A 252 -7.97 6.55 -5.90
N SER A 253 -8.58 7.70 -6.18
CA SER A 253 -9.38 7.90 -7.39
C SER A 253 -8.56 8.15 -8.66
N ASP A 254 -7.28 8.47 -8.51
CA ASP A 254 -6.32 8.56 -9.62
C ASP A 254 -4.92 8.20 -9.09
N ALA A 255 -4.38 7.08 -9.54
CA ALA A 255 -3.06 6.63 -9.08
C ALA A 255 -1.91 7.57 -9.51
N ASN A 256 -2.12 8.48 -10.46
CA ASN A 256 -1.15 9.55 -10.76
C ASN A 256 -0.89 10.44 -9.55
N GLU A 257 -1.86 10.61 -8.66
CA GLU A 257 -1.70 11.41 -7.44
C GLU A 257 -0.71 10.78 -6.46
N LEU A 258 -0.41 9.49 -6.60
CA LEU A 258 0.64 8.79 -5.84
C LEU A 258 2.00 8.81 -6.53
N ALA A 259 2.11 9.23 -7.79
CA ALA A 259 3.36 9.22 -8.54
C ALA A 259 4.24 10.45 -8.21
N LYS A 260 4.64 10.59 -6.94
CA LYS A 260 5.48 11.70 -6.46
C LYS A 260 6.96 11.46 -6.67
N GLU A 261 7.76 12.53 -6.60
CA GLU A 261 9.21 12.49 -6.82
C GLU A 261 9.98 11.77 -5.72
N THR A 262 9.53 11.86 -4.46
CA THR A 262 10.21 11.27 -3.30
C THR A 262 9.38 10.16 -2.67
N SER A 263 10.01 9.16 -2.05
CA SER A 263 9.31 8.12 -1.27
C SER A 263 8.44 8.74 -0.19
N GLY A 264 8.90 9.85 0.36
CA GLY A 264 8.26 10.51 1.46
C GLY A 264 6.97 11.23 1.13
N ASP A 265 6.91 11.86 -0.03
CA ASP A 265 5.69 12.46 -0.55
C ASP A 265 4.64 11.38 -0.87
N ILE A 266 5.08 10.22 -1.35
CA ILE A 266 4.20 9.07 -1.58
C ILE A 266 3.63 8.56 -0.26
N ALA A 267 4.48 8.41 0.75
CA ALA A 267 4.09 8.00 2.10
C ALA A 267 3.04 8.95 2.69
N ASN A 268 3.29 10.26 2.54
CA ASN A 268 2.39 11.32 2.96
C ASN A 268 1.01 11.21 2.27
N GLU A 269 0.95 11.02 0.94
CA GLU A 269 -0.31 10.86 0.21
C GLU A 269 -1.09 9.62 0.65
N ILE A 270 -0.40 8.49 0.90
CA ILE A 270 -1.03 7.27 1.42
C ILE A 270 -1.64 7.54 2.80
N CYS A 271 -0.86 8.14 3.71
CA CYS A 271 -1.33 8.48 5.05
C CYS A 271 -2.52 9.44 5.00
N LYS A 272 -2.43 10.50 4.19
CA LYS A 272 -3.48 11.52 4.05
C LYS A 272 -4.82 10.90 3.66
N ARG A 273 -4.82 10.05 2.63
CA ARG A 273 -6.05 9.38 2.14
C ARG A 273 -6.59 8.37 3.13
N PHE A 274 -5.72 7.55 3.71
CA PHE A 274 -6.13 6.54 4.68
C PHE A 274 -6.70 7.18 5.94
N LEU A 275 -6.02 8.18 6.52
CA LEU A 275 -6.47 8.82 7.75
C LEU A 275 -7.77 9.60 7.53
N ALA A 276 -7.91 10.32 6.41
CA ALA A 276 -9.16 11.03 6.09
C ALA A 276 -10.38 10.09 6.06
N LEU A 277 -10.22 8.87 5.54
CA LEU A 277 -11.29 7.87 5.40
C LEU A 277 -11.53 7.02 6.64
N ASN A 278 -10.61 6.96 7.60
CA ASN A 278 -10.68 6.00 8.71
C ASN A 278 -10.55 6.62 10.10
N LYS A 279 -10.33 7.94 10.24
CA LYS A 279 -10.08 8.58 11.54
C LYS A 279 -11.13 8.30 12.61
N ASP A 280 -12.39 8.12 12.22
CA ASP A 280 -13.51 7.79 13.11
C ASP A 280 -13.49 6.33 13.61
N MET A 281 -12.67 5.49 12.99
CA MET A 281 -12.59 4.05 13.23
C MET A 281 -11.30 3.60 13.92
N LEU A 282 -10.22 4.37 13.79
CA LEU A 282 -8.89 3.99 14.26
C LEU A 282 -8.82 3.95 15.79
N THR A 283 -8.26 2.86 16.30
CA THR A 283 -8.05 2.61 17.73
C THR A 283 -6.67 3.07 18.18
N VAL A 284 -6.45 3.13 19.50
CA VAL A 284 -5.13 3.35 20.08
C VAL A 284 -4.11 2.37 19.50
N ALA A 285 -4.46 1.08 19.42
CA ALA A 285 -3.58 0.03 18.90
C ALA A 285 -3.24 0.21 17.41
N ASP A 286 -4.15 0.76 16.61
CA ASP A 286 -3.87 1.05 15.19
C ASP A 286 -2.85 2.17 15.06
N PHE A 287 -2.99 3.21 15.89
CA PHE A 287 -2.03 4.31 15.91
C PHE A 287 -0.66 3.91 16.46
N GLU A 288 -0.60 3.07 17.50
CA GLU A 288 0.65 2.53 18.03
C GLU A 288 1.43 1.73 16.97
N LYS A 289 0.74 0.99 16.09
CA LYS A 289 1.40 0.34 14.94
C LYS A 289 2.00 1.38 14.00
N MET A 290 1.24 2.42 13.65
CA MET A 290 1.69 3.49 12.75
C MET A 290 2.89 4.29 13.29
N THR A 291 3.17 4.23 14.59
CA THR A 291 4.23 5.02 15.23
C THR A 291 5.22 4.18 16.05
N TYR A 292 5.23 2.86 15.83
CA TYR A 292 5.88 1.85 16.70
C TYR A 292 7.34 2.11 17.06
N TRP A 293 8.16 2.63 16.15
CA TRP A 293 9.59 2.90 16.39
C TRP A 293 9.87 4.33 16.88
N HIS A 294 8.82 5.06 17.25
CA HIS A 294 8.88 6.44 17.74
C HIS A 294 9.70 7.37 16.83
N PRO A 295 9.29 7.54 15.56
CA PRO A 295 10.05 8.32 14.59
C PRO A 295 10.18 9.78 15.01
N THR A 296 11.39 10.33 14.85
CA THR A 296 11.70 11.70 15.26
C THR A 296 11.70 12.72 14.11
N ASP A 297 11.66 12.28 12.86
CA ASP A 297 11.54 13.17 11.70
C ASP A 297 10.14 13.06 11.09
N PRO A 298 9.49 14.17 10.67
CA PRO A 298 8.22 14.12 9.96
C PRO A 298 8.16 13.11 8.81
N GLN A 299 9.27 12.94 8.09
CA GLN A 299 9.32 12.03 6.96
C GLN A 299 9.29 10.57 7.40
N ASP A 300 10.06 10.25 8.44
CA ASP A 300 10.08 8.94 9.08
C ASP A 300 8.70 8.56 9.65
N VAL A 301 7.96 9.55 10.15
CA VAL A 301 6.57 9.35 10.64
C VAL A 301 5.67 8.84 9.51
N PHE A 302 5.72 9.47 8.33
CA PHE A 302 4.90 9.05 7.20
C PHE A 302 5.35 7.70 6.62
N ASP A 303 6.65 7.46 6.53
CA ASP A 303 7.18 6.18 6.06
C ASP A 303 6.75 5.04 6.99
N CYS A 304 6.81 5.25 8.31
CA CYS A 304 6.31 4.30 9.30
C CYS A 304 4.81 4.03 9.16
N ALA A 305 4.02 5.10 9.13
CA ALA A 305 2.57 5.02 9.14
C ALA A 305 2.07 4.36 7.85
N SER A 306 2.58 4.77 6.70
CA SER A 306 2.23 4.19 5.40
C SER A 306 2.63 2.70 5.31
N ASN A 307 3.80 2.31 5.81
CA ASN A 307 4.20 0.91 5.88
C ASN A 307 3.22 0.08 6.73
N SER A 308 2.87 0.59 7.91
CA SER A 308 1.90 -0.07 8.82
C SER A 308 0.50 -0.15 8.20
N ILE A 309 0.08 0.88 7.48
CA ILE A 309 -1.19 0.89 6.75
C ILE A 309 -1.21 -0.23 5.70
N LEU A 310 -0.18 -0.32 4.88
CA LEU A 310 -0.12 -1.26 3.75
C LEU A 310 0.14 -2.70 4.17
N HIS A 311 0.91 -2.94 5.23
CA HIS A 311 1.34 -4.28 5.63
C HIS A 311 0.59 -4.88 6.81
N ASP A 312 -0.07 -4.05 7.64
CA ASP A 312 -0.79 -4.51 8.81
C ASP A 312 -2.27 -4.13 8.74
N LEU A 313 -2.59 -2.83 8.65
CA LEU A 313 -3.97 -2.36 8.82
C LEU A 313 -4.89 -2.75 7.67
N LEU A 314 -4.39 -2.75 6.43
CA LEU A 314 -5.14 -3.22 5.27
C LEU A 314 -5.00 -4.74 5.06
N GLN A 315 -4.17 -5.43 5.83
CA GLN A 315 -3.89 -6.87 5.68
C GLN A 315 -4.37 -7.70 6.88
N GLN A 316 -5.56 -7.37 7.40
CA GLN A 316 -6.15 -8.02 8.57
C GLN A 316 -6.53 -9.49 8.30
N LEU A 317 -6.44 -10.31 9.36
CA LEU A 317 -6.73 -11.74 9.31
C LEU A 317 -8.23 -12.05 9.18
N GLU A 318 -9.08 -11.36 9.92
CA GLU A 318 -10.52 -11.65 10.00
C GLU A 318 -11.39 -10.46 9.61
N THR A 319 -11.00 -9.25 10.02
CA THR A 319 -11.73 -8.02 9.73
C THR A 319 -11.57 -7.64 8.27
N LYS A 320 -12.68 -7.37 7.58
CA LYS A 320 -12.65 -6.98 6.17
C LYS A 320 -12.08 -5.58 6.01
N THR A 321 -11.14 -5.44 5.08
CA THR A 321 -10.51 -4.18 4.67
C THR A 321 -10.59 -4.07 3.15
N LEU A 322 -10.49 -2.87 2.61
CA LEU A 322 -10.49 -2.66 1.17
C LEU A 322 -9.41 -1.67 0.75
N LEU A 323 -8.59 -2.07 -0.22
CA LEU A 323 -7.79 -1.17 -1.05
C LEU A 323 -8.46 -1.03 -2.41
N VAL A 324 -8.70 0.20 -2.84
CA VAL A 324 -9.14 0.54 -4.20
C VAL A 324 -8.17 1.54 -4.83
N ILE A 325 -7.56 1.18 -5.96
CA ILE A 325 -6.74 2.10 -6.76
C ILE A 325 -7.34 2.20 -8.16
N ASP A 326 -7.88 3.36 -8.47
CA ASP A 326 -8.31 3.71 -9.81
C ASP A 326 -7.16 4.30 -10.63
N GLU A 327 -7.23 4.16 -11.96
CA GLU A 327 -6.15 4.46 -12.90
C GLU A 327 -4.82 3.76 -12.51
N HIS A 328 -4.88 2.54 -11.97
CA HIS A 328 -3.73 1.82 -11.40
C HIS A 328 -2.53 1.69 -12.36
N GLY A 329 -2.80 1.64 -13.66
CA GLY A 329 -1.77 1.65 -14.70
C GLY A 329 -0.78 2.81 -14.64
N ALA A 330 -1.19 3.97 -14.12
CA ALA A 330 -0.32 5.12 -13.93
C ALA A 330 0.87 4.81 -13.00
N LEU A 331 0.75 3.82 -12.12
CA LEU A 331 1.87 3.35 -11.31
C LEU A 331 2.94 2.62 -12.14
N PHE A 332 2.71 2.31 -13.42
CA PHE A 332 3.65 1.59 -14.28
C PHE A 332 4.18 2.42 -15.45
N GLU A 333 3.58 3.58 -15.72
CA GLU A 333 4.06 4.50 -16.76
C GLU A 333 5.46 5.02 -16.37
N GLN A 334 6.44 4.83 -17.27
CA GLN A 334 7.80 5.33 -17.10
C GLN A 334 7.94 6.59 -17.94
N ASP A 335 7.86 7.75 -17.32
CA ASP A 335 8.41 8.96 -17.93
C ASP A 335 9.92 8.91 -17.75
N THR A 336 10.67 8.65 -18.81
CA THR A 336 12.11 8.92 -18.81
C THR A 336 12.33 10.43 -18.64
N PRO A 337 13.18 10.89 -17.69
CA PRO A 337 14.23 10.16 -17.00
C PRO A 337 13.93 9.94 -15.50
N VAL A 338 12.69 9.64 -15.12
CA VAL A 338 12.32 9.40 -13.72
C VAL A 338 12.92 8.06 -13.26
N PRO A 339 13.64 8.01 -12.12
CA PRO A 339 14.23 6.79 -11.59
C PRO A 339 13.17 5.71 -11.34
N LYS A 340 13.58 4.43 -11.31
CA LYS A 340 12.75 3.29 -10.91
C LYS A 340 11.88 3.68 -9.72
N LYS A 341 10.55 3.60 -9.89
CA LYS A 341 9.56 4.04 -8.88
C LYS A 341 9.87 3.48 -7.50
N HIS A 342 9.62 4.29 -6.47
CA HIS A 342 10.07 4.04 -5.10
C HIS A 342 9.51 2.74 -4.52
N VAL A 343 10.33 2.08 -3.69
CA VAL A 343 10.03 0.78 -3.04
C VAL A 343 8.70 0.79 -2.28
N ILE A 344 8.31 1.95 -1.74
CA ILE A 344 7.04 2.15 -1.02
C ILE A 344 5.79 1.86 -1.87
N LEU A 345 5.88 1.95 -3.20
CA LEU A 345 4.79 1.61 -4.11
C LEU A 345 4.68 0.10 -4.36
N ASN A 346 5.66 -0.71 -3.96
CA ASN A 346 5.67 -2.15 -4.24
C ASN A 346 4.38 -2.86 -3.79
N PRO A 347 3.82 -2.62 -2.58
CA PRO A 347 2.58 -3.27 -2.18
C PRO A 347 1.37 -2.90 -3.05
N LEU A 348 1.41 -1.72 -3.65
CA LEU A 348 0.37 -1.21 -4.55
C LEU A 348 0.57 -1.73 -5.98
N MET A 349 1.82 -1.95 -6.39
CA MET A 349 2.18 -2.41 -7.73
C MET A 349 2.17 -3.94 -7.87
N GLN A 350 2.34 -4.68 -6.76
CA GLN A 350 2.43 -6.13 -6.75
C GLN A 350 1.19 -6.74 -6.10
N LEU A 351 0.32 -7.33 -6.92
CA LEU A 351 -0.86 -8.05 -6.43
C LEU A 351 -0.51 -9.21 -5.47
N ALA A 352 0.69 -9.79 -5.59
CA ALA A 352 1.19 -10.84 -4.70
C ALA A 352 1.71 -10.33 -3.34
N ALA A 353 1.86 -9.01 -3.14
CA ALA A 353 2.35 -8.44 -1.87
C ALA A 353 1.36 -8.58 -0.70
N TRP A 354 0.15 -9.06 -0.97
CA TRP A 354 -0.91 -9.25 0.00
C TRP A 354 -0.83 -10.67 0.56
N ARG A 355 -0.63 -10.84 1.87
CA ARG A 355 -0.38 -12.17 2.46
C ARG A 355 -1.57 -13.11 2.25
N GLU A 356 -1.32 -14.35 1.83
CA GLU A 356 -2.38 -15.36 1.64
C GLU A 356 -3.15 -15.66 2.93
N THR A 357 -2.52 -15.42 4.08
CA THR A 357 -3.14 -15.56 5.41
C THR A 357 -4.06 -14.39 5.76
N SER A 358 -4.01 -13.25 5.06
CA SER A 358 -4.82 -12.06 5.36
C SER A 358 -6.21 -12.18 4.77
N ARG A 359 -7.03 -13.08 5.35
CA ARG A 359 -8.36 -13.44 4.81
C ARG A 359 -9.35 -12.27 4.80
N GLY A 360 -9.12 -11.24 5.59
CA GLY A 360 -9.90 -10.01 5.60
C GLY A 360 -9.57 -9.05 4.46
N ALA A 361 -8.40 -9.17 3.84
CA ALA A 361 -7.94 -8.22 2.84
C ALA A 361 -8.72 -8.32 1.52
N ARG A 362 -9.12 -7.17 0.98
CA ARG A 362 -9.72 -7.02 -0.35
C ARG A 362 -8.95 -5.98 -1.14
N VAL A 363 -8.65 -6.28 -2.40
CA VAL A 363 -7.89 -5.39 -3.28
C VAL A 363 -8.63 -5.29 -4.61
N VAL A 364 -8.92 -4.06 -5.04
CA VAL A 364 -9.53 -3.75 -6.33
C VAL A 364 -8.66 -2.72 -7.05
N LEU A 365 -8.20 -3.06 -8.24
CA LEU A 365 -7.38 -2.18 -9.09
C LEU A 365 -8.10 -1.99 -10.42
N THR A 366 -8.04 -0.79 -11.02
CA THR A 366 -8.58 -0.60 -12.38
C THR A 366 -7.48 -0.63 -13.44
N GLY A 367 -7.69 -1.44 -14.46
CA GLY A 367 -6.78 -1.58 -15.59
C GLY A 367 -6.83 -0.38 -16.54
N THR A 368 -5.75 -0.23 -17.31
CA THR A 368 -5.58 0.85 -18.30
C THR A 368 -6.54 0.75 -19.47
N ALA A 369 -6.75 1.87 -20.17
CA ALA A 369 -7.24 1.84 -21.54
C ALA A 369 -6.36 0.92 -22.42
N HIS A 370 -7.01 0.15 -23.31
CA HIS A 370 -6.37 -0.81 -24.23
C HIS A 370 -5.64 -2.01 -23.59
N ALA A 371 -5.86 -2.27 -22.31
CA ALA A 371 -5.33 -3.43 -21.60
C ALA A 371 -3.79 -3.55 -21.60
N LYS A 372 -3.06 -2.42 -21.73
CA LYS A 372 -1.59 -2.41 -21.78
C LYS A 372 -1.01 -2.96 -20.48
N PHE A 373 -1.53 -2.48 -19.34
CA PHE A 373 -1.15 -2.99 -18.02
C PHE A 373 -1.43 -4.49 -17.90
N GLU A 374 -2.65 -4.91 -18.22
CA GLU A 374 -3.06 -6.30 -18.00
C GLU A 374 -2.27 -7.30 -18.83
N ARG A 375 -1.94 -6.95 -20.08
CA ARG A 375 -1.11 -7.81 -20.94
C ARG A 375 0.32 -7.95 -20.46
N GLN A 376 0.86 -6.92 -19.81
CA GLN A 376 2.27 -6.87 -19.42
C GLN A 376 2.52 -7.40 -18.00
N TYR A 377 1.58 -7.16 -17.07
CA TYR A 377 1.81 -7.38 -15.64
C TYR A 377 0.92 -8.46 -15.02
N ILE A 378 -0.15 -8.91 -15.69
CA ILE A 378 -0.96 -10.04 -15.21
C ILE A 378 -0.46 -11.33 -15.87
N LYS A 379 0.23 -12.16 -15.07
CA LYS A 379 0.72 -13.48 -15.47
C LYS A 379 -0.42 -14.51 -15.53
N SER A 380 -0.18 -15.65 -16.16
CA SER A 380 -1.20 -16.70 -16.39
C SER A 380 -1.84 -17.25 -15.11
N ASP A 381 -1.05 -17.38 -14.05
CA ASP A 381 -1.52 -17.77 -12.71
C ASP A 381 -2.42 -16.71 -12.04
N MET A 382 -2.37 -15.46 -12.51
CA MET A 382 -3.14 -14.33 -11.99
C MET A 382 -4.40 -14.01 -12.81
N TRP A 383 -4.67 -14.75 -13.90
CA TRP A 383 -5.82 -14.47 -14.78
C TRP A 383 -7.17 -14.50 -14.07
N HIS A 384 -7.31 -15.33 -13.04
CA HIS A 384 -8.52 -15.43 -12.23
C HIS A 384 -8.77 -14.20 -11.33
N TRP A 385 -7.82 -13.26 -11.23
CA TRP A 385 -8.03 -11.95 -10.59
C TRP A 385 -8.63 -10.93 -11.55
N ARG A 386 -8.62 -11.20 -12.85
CA ARG A 386 -9.16 -10.26 -13.84
C ARG A 386 -10.69 -10.33 -13.84
N GLU A 387 -11.33 -9.18 -13.65
CA GLU A 387 -12.76 -9.00 -13.87
C GLU A 387 -12.96 -8.16 -15.13
N TYR A 388 -13.76 -8.62 -16.09
CA TYR A 388 -14.02 -7.85 -17.30
C TYR A 388 -15.34 -7.06 -17.14
N VAL A 389 -15.20 -5.74 -17.00
CA VAL A 389 -16.32 -4.80 -16.99
C VAL A 389 -16.86 -4.66 -18.40
N THR A 390 -18.09 -5.12 -18.61
CA THR A 390 -18.77 -5.09 -19.90
C THR A 390 -19.54 -3.77 -20.08
N PRO A 391 -19.96 -3.44 -21.31
CA PRO A 391 -21.00 -2.43 -21.50
C PRO A 391 -22.24 -2.72 -20.65
N MET A 392 -23.01 -1.68 -20.35
CA MET A 392 -24.19 -1.81 -19.49
C MET A 392 -25.23 -2.77 -20.09
N SER A 393 -25.99 -3.43 -19.21
CA SER A 393 -27.15 -4.23 -19.63
C SER A 393 -28.15 -3.34 -20.38
N ASP A 394 -28.93 -3.93 -21.27
CA ASP A 394 -29.91 -3.18 -22.07
C ASP A 394 -30.89 -2.39 -21.19
N THR A 395 -31.33 -3.00 -20.08
CA THR A 395 -32.26 -2.40 -19.12
C THR A 395 -31.65 -1.23 -18.37
N VAL A 396 -30.41 -1.33 -17.91
CA VAL A 396 -29.75 -0.24 -17.17
C VAL A 396 -29.34 0.87 -18.12
N PHE A 397 -28.79 0.52 -19.28
CA PHE A 397 -28.44 1.50 -20.32
C PHE A 397 -29.65 2.28 -20.79
N ASP A 398 -30.81 1.63 -20.91
CA ASP A 398 -32.06 2.30 -21.21
C ASP A 398 -32.36 3.41 -20.22
N LYS A 399 -32.26 3.15 -18.92
CA LYS A 399 -32.54 4.17 -17.91
C LYS A 399 -31.58 5.37 -18.03
N LEU A 400 -30.31 5.12 -18.35
CA LEU A 400 -29.33 6.18 -18.62
C LEU A 400 -29.67 6.97 -19.88
N LEU A 401 -30.13 6.31 -20.94
CA LEU A 401 -30.55 6.94 -22.19
C LEU A 401 -31.78 7.81 -22.03
N HIS A 402 -32.77 7.39 -21.23
CA HIS A 402 -33.99 8.17 -20.97
C HIS A 402 -33.75 9.50 -20.24
N MET A 403 -32.57 9.72 -19.67
CA MET A 403 -32.22 11.01 -19.08
C MET A 403 -31.98 12.10 -20.14
N ASP A 404 -31.66 11.72 -21.39
CA ASP A 404 -31.50 12.66 -22.51
C ASP A 404 -32.77 12.70 -23.36
N ALA A 405 -33.40 13.87 -23.48
CA ALA A 405 -34.69 14.03 -24.15
C ALA A 405 -34.64 13.85 -25.68
N ILE A 406 -33.47 13.99 -26.30
CA ILE A 406 -33.30 13.89 -27.75
C ILE A 406 -32.93 12.45 -28.10
N LEU A 407 -31.88 11.91 -27.49
CA LEU A 407 -31.36 10.58 -27.79
C LEU A 407 -32.30 9.44 -27.34
N SER A 408 -33.20 9.69 -26.38
CA SER A 408 -34.20 8.72 -25.94
C SER A 408 -35.42 8.57 -26.86
N ARG A 409 -35.55 9.38 -27.92
CA ARG A 409 -36.69 9.32 -28.84
C ARG A 409 -36.79 7.94 -29.48
N ALA A 410 -38.00 7.35 -29.46
CA ALA A 410 -38.26 6.00 -29.98
C ALA A 410 -37.76 5.75 -31.42
N VAL A 411 -37.75 6.79 -32.26
CA VAL A 411 -37.29 6.71 -33.65
C VAL A 411 -35.78 6.50 -33.81
N ILE A 412 -34.96 6.85 -32.82
CA ILE A 412 -33.49 6.75 -32.89
C ILE A 412 -32.88 5.96 -31.73
N LYS A 413 -33.64 5.66 -30.67
CA LYS A 413 -33.18 4.98 -29.45
C LYS A 413 -32.38 3.70 -29.73
N ASP A 414 -32.88 2.85 -30.61
CA ASP A 414 -32.22 1.57 -30.93
C ASP A 414 -30.92 1.79 -31.72
N GLN A 415 -30.89 2.77 -32.62
CA GLN A 415 -29.68 3.16 -33.34
C GLN A 415 -28.62 3.75 -32.40
N VAL A 416 -29.03 4.54 -31.40
CA VAL A 416 -28.13 5.08 -30.38
C VAL A 416 -27.51 3.94 -29.57
N LYS A 417 -28.29 2.94 -29.16
CA LYS A 417 -27.76 1.74 -28.46
C LYS A 417 -26.73 0.99 -29.30
N GLU A 418 -27.00 0.82 -30.59
CA GLU A 418 -26.11 0.13 -31.52
C GLU A 418 -24.78 0.87 -31.69
N ILE A 419 -24.83 2.18 -31.99
CA ILE A 419 -23.64 3.01 -32.22
C ILE A 419 -22.77 3.10 -30.96
N THR A 420 -23.39 3.34 -29.81
CA THR A 420 -22.66 3.46 -28.54
C THR A 420 -22.21 2.10 -27.99
N ASN A 421 -22.72 1.00 -28.56
CA ASN A 421 -22.58 -0.36 -28.02
C ASN A 421 -22.88 -0.44 -26.51
N ARG A 422 -23.83 0.38 -26.03
CA ARG A 422 -24.18 0.54 -24.61
C ARG A 422 -23.03 0.95 -23.69
N VAL A 423 -22.02 1.62 -24.23
CA VAL A 423 -20.91 2.21 -23.45
C VAL A 423 -21.35 3.60 -22.95
N PRO A 424 -21.40 3.84 -21.62
CA PRO A 424 -21.91 5.09 -21.06
C PRO A 424 -21.18 6.34 -21.57
N ARG A 425 -19.85 6.29 -21.68
CA ARG A 425 -19.07 7.43 -22.18
C ARG A 425 -19.44 7.81 -23.61
N GLU A 426 -19.64 6.82 -24.49
CA GLU A 426 -20.01 7.11 -25.89
C GLU A 426 -21.38 7.77 -25.98
N LEU A 427 -22.30 7.41 -25.09
CA LEU A 427 -23.59 8.09 -24.98
C LEU A 427 -23.45 9.54 -24.51
N VAL A 428 -22.60 9.80 -23.51
CA VAL A 428 -22.32 11.17 -23.04
C VAL A 428 -21.71 12.01 -24.16
N ASN A 429 -20.69 11.50 -24.83
CA ASN A 429 -20.05 12.19 -25.97
C ASN A 429 -21.08 12.49 -27.07
N MET A 430 -21.95 11.53 -27.40
CA MET A 430 -22.98 11.73 -28.42
C MET A 430 -24.00 12.81 -28.00
N ALA A 431 -24.36 12.86 -26.72
CA ALA A 431 -25.28 13.86 -26.20
C ALA A 431 -24.73 15.29 -26.34
N GLU A 432 -23.43 15.48 -26.14
CA GLU A 432 -22.76 16.79 -26.31
C GLU A 432 -22.88 17.34 -27.75
N TYR A 433 -22.94 16.48 -28.76
CA TYR A 433 -23.15 16.90 -30.17
C TYR A 433 -24.62 17.06 -30.56
N SER A 434 -25.55 16.66 -29.69
CA SER A 434 -26.99 16.68 -29.96
C SER A 434 -27.72 17.89 -29.34
N GLN A 435 -27.04 18.60 -28.43
CA GLN A 435 -27.46 19.89 -27.86
C GLN A 435 -27.10 21.04 -28.79
#